data_AF-A0A946UZ95-F1
#
_entry.id   AF-A0A946UZ95-F1
#
_cell.length_a   1.000
_cell.length_b   1.000
_cell.length_c   1.000
_cell.angle_alpha   90.00
_cell.angle_beta   90.00
_cell.angle_gamma   90.00
#
_symmetry.space_group_name_H-M   'P 1'
#
loop_
_entity.id
_entity.type
_entity.pdbx_description
1 polymer ?
#
loop_
_entity_poly.entity_id
_entity_poly.type
_entity_poly.pdbx_seq_one_letter_code
_entity_poly.pdbx_strand_id
1 'polypeptide(L)'
;VWHRVHLIDPRSVVENSIMPAYPWLADRAANADDDIQLKLKVLRRLGHPYTDEEIASAPEKLNGLSELDALVAYLQVLGTYRSSDDDSHGAAH
;
A
#
# COMPACT_ATOMS: atom_id res chain seq x y z
N VAL A 1 -2.00 -8.11 10.91
CA VAL A 1 -2.75 -7.69 12.13
C VAL A 1 -2.08 -6.49 12.81
N TRP A 2 -0.76 -6.50 13.05
CA TRP A 2 -0.06 -5.40 13.74
C TRP A 2 -0.24 -4.01 13.10
N HIS A 3 -0.01 -3.84 11.79
CA HIS A 3 -0.13 -2.52 11.14
C HIS A 3 -1.48 -1.85 11.33
N ARG A 4 -2.58 -2.61 11.31
CA ARG A 4 -3.93 -2.06 11.51
C ARG A 4 -4.10 -1.52 12.92
N VAL A 5 -3.74 -2.33 13.92
CA VAL A 5 -3.86 -1.94 15.33
C VAL A 5 -2.95 -0.74 15.62
N HIS A 6 -1.71 -0.75 15.11
CA HIS A 6 -0.79 0.36 15.28
C HIS A 6 -1.27 1.65 14.62
N LEU A 7 -1.88 1.60 13.43
CA LEU A 7 -2.41 2.80 12.76
C LEU A 7 -3.67 3.34 13.46
N ILE A 8 -4.50 2.48 14.06
CA ILE A 8 -5.71 2.88 14.79
C ILE A 8 -5.36 3.48 16.16
N ASP A 9 -4.53 2.79 16.94
CA ASP A 9 -4.02 3.29 18.21
C ASP A 9 -2.58 2.80 18.46
N PRO A 10 -1.57 3.62 18.09
CA PRO A 10 -0.16 3.24 18.21
C PRO A 10 0.25 2.84 19.64
N ARG A 11 -0.35 3.49 20.64
CA ARG A 11 -0.01 3.29 22.06
C ARG A 11 -0.55 1.98 22.64
N SER A 12 -1.52 1.35 21.97
CA SER A 12 -2.04 0.03 22.37
C SER A 12 -1.05 -1.11 22.13
N VAL A 13 -0.10 -0.93 21.22
CA VAL A 13 0.92 -1.95 20.86
C VAL A 13 2.35 -1.47 21.14
N VAL A 14 2.58 -0.17 21.21
CA VAL A 14 3.85 0.45 21.58
C VAL A 14 3.56 1.61 22.52
N GLU A 15 3.63 1.36 23.83
CA GLU A 15 3.21 2.30 24.90
C GLU A 15 3.76 3.72 24.73
N ASN A 16 5.04 3.85 24.36
CA ASN A 16 5.73 5.14 24.21
C ASN A 16 5.73 5.68 22.77
N SER A 17 4.83 5.21 21.90
CA SER A 17 4.76 5.69 20.51
C SER A 17 4.35 7.17 20.47
N ILE A 18 5.13 7.98 19.76
CA ILE A 18 4.83 9.39 19.46
C ILE A 18 4.04 9.54 18.15
N MET A 19 3.80 8.45 17.43
CA MET A 19 3.05 8.47 16.18
C MET A 19 1.60 8.90 16.46
N PRO A 20 1.02 9.82 15.67
CA PRO A 20 -0.40 10.12 15.76
C PRO A 20 -1.26 8.88 15.46
N ALA A 21 -2.47 8.84 16.03
CA ALA A 21 -3.47 7.85 15.65
C ALA A 21 -4.16 8.27 14.35
N TYR A 22 -4.44 7.31 13.47
CA TYR A 22 -5.09 7.49 12.16
C TYR A 22 -6.37 6.64 12.01
N PRO A 23 -7.32 6.67 12.97
CA PRO A 23 -8.48 5.77 12.95
C PRO A 23 -9.42 6.00 11.75
N TRP A 24 -9.49 7.23 11.22
CA TRP A 24 -10.35 7.57 10.08
C TRP A 24 -10.01 6.78 8.80
N LEU A 25 -8.80 6.24 8.70
CA LEU A 25 -8.40 5.40 7.57
C LEU A 25 -9.25 4.12 7.50
N ALA A 26 -9.77 3.64 8.64
CA ALA A 26 -10.67 2.49 8.68
C ALA A 26 -12.07 2.81 8.14
N ASP A 27 -12.51 4.06 8.25
CA ASP A 27 -13.86 4.50 7.90
C ASP A 27 -13.98 5.02 6.46
N ARG A 28 -12.87 5.50 5.88
CA ARG A 28 -12.84 6.04 4.52
C ARG A 28 -12.63 4.94 3.50
N ALA A 29 -13.44 4.96 2.44
CA ALA A 29 -13.30 4.03 1.32
C ALA A 29 -12.06 4.36 0.47
N ALA A 30 -11.31 3.34 0.06
CA ALA A 30 -10.11 3.50 -0.77
C ALA A 30 -10.40 4.09 -2.16
N ASN A 31 -11.65 4.01 -2.62
CA ASN A 31 -12.12 4.54 -3.90
C ASN A 31 -12.85 5.88 -3.78
N ALA A 32 -12.76 6.59 -2.64
CA ALA A 32 -13.50 7.83 -2.40
C ALA A 32 -13.22 8.94 -3.42
N ASP A 33 -11.98 9.01 -3.93
CA ASP A 33 -11.56 10.04 -4.91
C ASP A 33 -11.87 9.68 -6.37
N ASP A 34 -12.23 8.41 -6.66
CA ASP A 34 -12.53 7.88 -8.00
C ASP A 34 -11.48 8.22 -9.09
N ASP A 35 -10.21 8.34 -8.72
CA ASP A 35 -9.14 8.85 -9.58
C ASP A 35 -8.04 7.82 -9.91
N ILE A 36 -8.20 6.56 -9.50
CA ILE A 36 -7.16 5.53 -9.63
C ILE A 36 -6.72 5.31 -11.08
N GLN A 37 -7.66 5.32 -12.03
CA GLN A 37 -7.33 5.17 -13.44
C GLN A 37 -6.54 6.36 -13.97
N LEU A 38 -6.85 7.58 -13.50
CA LEU A 38 -6.10 8.78 -13.85
C LEU A 38 -4.67 8.70 -13.31
N LYS A 39 -4.50 8.31 -12.04
CA LYS A 39 -3.20 8.10 -11.40
C LYS A 39 -2.33 7.10 -12.18
N LEU A 40 -2.89 5.94 -12.54
CA LEU A 40 -2.16 4.92 -13.31
C LEU A 40 -1.80 5.39 -14.73
N LYS A 41 -2.70 6.12 -15.41
CA LYS A 41 -2.40 6.74 -16.72
C LYS A 41 -1.27 7.76 -16.63
N VAL A 42 -1.23 8.56 -15.56
CA VAL A 42 -0.15 9.53 -15.32
C VAL A 42 1.16 8.80 -15.05
N LEU A 43 1.18 7.78 -14.18
CA LEU A 43 2.38 6.97 -13.94
C LEU A 43 2.88 6.30 -15.21
N ARG A 44 1.99 5.82 -16.08
CA ARG A 44 2.36 5.29 -17.40
C ARG A 44 3.06 6.32 -18.27
N ARG A 45 2.55 7.56 -18.31
CA ARG A 45 3.21 8.67 -19.02
C ARG A 45 4.60 8.99 -18.46
N LEU A 46 4.81 8.74 -17.17
CA LEU A 46 6.09 8.90 -16.48
C LEU A 46 7.04 7.69 -16.63
N GLY A 47 6.63 6.66 -17.39
CA GLY A 47 7.48 5.51 -17.72
C GLY A 47 7.19 4.23 -16.95
N HIS A 48 6.18 4.20 -16.06
CA HIS A 48 5.76 2.95 -15.43
C HIS A 48 5.07 2.03 -16.46
N PRO A 49 5.36 0.71 -16.47
CA PRO A 49 4.89 -0.20 -17.51
C PRO A 49 3.45 -0.71 -17.30
N TYR A 50 2.51 0.15 -16.94
CA TYR A 50 1.10 -0.24 -16.75
C TYR A 50 0.41 -0.56 -18.09
N THR A 51 -0.25 -1.71 -18.14
CA THR A 51 -1.09 -2.17 -19.25
C THR A 51 -2.47 -1.51 -19.24
N ASP A 52 -3.18 -1.55 -20.37
CA ASP A 52 -4.56 -1.04 -20.44
C ASP A 52 -5.50 -1.87 -19.57
N GLU A 53 -5.26 -3.18 -19.46
CA GLU A 53 -6.01 -4.12 -18.63
C GLU A 53 -5.84 -3.82 -17.13
N GLU A 54 -4.61 -3.50 -16.69
CA GLU A 54 -4.35 -3.09 -15.31
C GLU A 54 -5.04 -1.77 -14.97
N ILE A 55 -5.02 -0.80 -15.88
CA ILE A 55 -5.71 0.48 -15.71
C ILE A 55 -7.23 0.26 -15.66
N ALA A 56 -7.78 -0.56 -16.56
CA ALA A 56 -9.21 -0.83 -16.63
C ALA A 56 -9.74 -1.54 -15.37
N SER A 57 -9.00 -2.52 -14.85
CA SER A 57 -9.38 -3.32 -13.67
C SER A 57 -9.11 -2.64 -12.32
N ALA A 58 -8.38 -1.50 -12.30
CA ALA A 58 -7.97 -0.86 -11.06
C ALA A 58 -9.12 -0.42 -10.12
N PRO A 59 -10.25 0.13 -10.59
CA PRO A 59 -11.35 0.52 -9.71
C PRO A 59 -11.94 -0.67 -8.94
N GLU A 60 -12.09 -1.82 -9.61
CA GLU A 60 -12.64 -3.02 -8.98
C GLU A 60 -11.77 -3.52 -7.83
N LYS A 61 -10.44 -3.35 -7.93
CA LYS A 61 -9.49 -3.73 -6.88
C LYS A 61 -9.63 -2.90 -5.61
N LEU A 62 -10.26 -1.73 -5.67
CA LEU A 62 -10.47 -0.85 -4.52
C LEU A 62 -11.87 -1.01 -3.90
N ASN A 63 -12.79 -1.70 -4.57
CA ASN A 63 -14.18 -1.82 -4.11
C ASN A 63 -14.26 -2.55 -2.77
N GLY A 64 -14.91 -1.91 -1.79
CA GLY A 64 -15.09 -2.44 -0.45
C GLY A 64 -13.85 -2.39 0.44
N LEU A 65 -12.72 -1.85 -0.05
CA LEU A 65 -11.53 -1.62 0.75
C LEU A 65 -11.57 -0.24 1.40
N SER A 66 -10.99 -0.13 2.59
CA SER A 66 -10.75 1.15 3.26
C SER A 66 -9.38 1.73 2.92
N GLU A 67 -9.16 3.02 3.18
CA GLU A 67 -7.84 3.65 3.07
C GLU A 67 -6.79 2.92 3.92
N LEU A 68 -7.19 2.36 5.07
CA LEU A 68 -6.33 1.55 5.93
C LEU A 68 -5.88 0.27 5.22
N ASP A 69 -6.76 -0.39 4.46
CA ASP A 69 -6.40 -1.57 3.67
C ASP A 69 -5.34 -1.23 2.63
N ALA A 70 -5.56 -0.15 1.89
CA ALA A 70 -4.63 0.32 0.85
C ALA A 70 -3.26 0.70 1.44
N LEU A 71 -3.23 1.41 2.58
CA LEU A 71 -1.99 1.80 3.23
C LEU A 71 -1.22 0.58 3.78
N VAL A 72 -1.93 -0.40 4.37
CA VAL A 72 -1.30 -1.64 4.83
C VAL A 72 -0.70 -2.40 3.65
N ALA A 73 -1.41 -2.52 2.53
CA ALA A 73 -0.89 -3.18 1.33
C ALA A 73 0.38 -2.48 0.81
N TYR A 74 0.39 -1.16 0.77
CA TYR A 74 1.59 -0.38 0.41
C TYR A 74 2.77 -0.66 1.33
N LEU A 75 2.57 -0.63 2.66
CA LEU A 75 3.62 -0.87 3.64
C LEU A 75 4.22 -2.28 3.53
N GLN A 76 3.43 -3.29 3.16
CA GLN A 76 3.89 -4.67 3.00
C GLN A 76 4.78 -4.88 1.76
N VAL A 77 4.72 -3.98 0.78
CA VAL A 77 5.55 -4.04 -0.44
C VAL A 77 6.87 -3.28 -0.26
N LEU A 78 6.97 -2.38 0.72
CA LEU A 78 8.18 -1.61 0.94
C LEU A 78 9.36 -2.52 1.31
N GLY A 79 10.43 -2.47 0.50
CA GLY A 79 11.66 -3.22 0.71
C GLY A 79 11.67 -4.65 0.14
N THR A 80 10.55 -5.17 -0.37
CA THR A 80 10.48 -6.55 -0.88
C THR A 80 11.15 -6.73 -2.24
N TYR A 81 11.27 -5.66 -3.03
CA TYR A 81 11.91 -5.70 -4.36
C TYR A 81 13.42 -5.94 -4.31
N ARG A 82 14.09 -5.67 -3.18
CA ARG A 82 15.54 -5.94 -3.03
C ARG A 82 15.81 -7.33 -2.44
N SER A 83 14.92 -7.81 -1.57
CA SER A 83 15.11 -9.10 -0.89
C SER A 83 15.02 -10.30 -1.83
N SER A 84 14.33 -10.20 -2.97
CA SER A 84 14.29 -11.28 -3.96
C SER A 84 15.59 -11.49 -4.73
N ASP A 85 16.44 -10.45 -4.78
CA ASP A 85 17.68 -10.47 -5.57
C ASP A 85 18.91 -10.88 -4.73
N ASP A 86 18.85 -10.68 -3.40
CA ASP A 86 19.97 -10.94 -2.48
C ASP A 86 20.15 -12.43 -2.10
N ASP A 87 19.11 -13.27 -2.30
CA ASP A 87 19.19 -14.72 -2.09
C ASP A 87 20.00 -15.45 -3.20
N SER A 88 20.44 -14.73 -4.24
CA SER A 88 21.22 -15.28 -5.35
C SER A 88 22.75 -15.09 -5.23
N HIS A 89 23.24 -14.39 -4.21
CA HIS A 89 24.67 -14.09 -4.02
C HIS A 89 25.25 -14.71 -2.73
N GLY A 90 24.97 -16.01 -2.53
CA GLY A 90 25.49 -16.81 -1.42
C GLY A 90 26.45 -17.94 -1.81
N ALA A 91 26.95 -17.98 -3.05
CA ALA A 91 27.89 -19.03 -3.49
C ALA A 91 28.99 -18.48 -4.42
N ALA A 92 29.97 -17.79 -3.84
CA ALA A 92 31.32 -17.73 -4.39
C ALA A 92 32.30 -17.30 -3.29
N HIS A 93 33.11 -18.26 -2.85
CA HIS A 93 34.43 -18.02 -2.26
C HIS A 93 35.44 -17.78 -3.39
#